data_AF-A0A1M7CJX1-F1
#
_entry.id   AF-A0A1M7CJX1-F1
#
_cell.length_a   1.000
_cell.length_b   1.000
_cell.length_c   1.000
_cell.angle_alpha   90.00
_cell.angle_beta   90.00
_cell.angle_gamma   90.00
#
_symmetry.space_group_name_H-M   'P 1'
#
loop_
_entity.id
_entity.type
_entity.pdbx_description
1 polymer ?
#
loop_
_entity_poly.entity_id
_entity_poly.type
_entity_poly.pdbx_seq_one_letter_code
_entity_poly.pdbx_strand_id
1 'polypeptide(L)'
;MNVKSAGKHHRAPLGKIISLAIIAVGVAAGLYAEHISSIHPSSDDATIDADVVHVASPVGGKIIEILVTENAKVSKGDLLFRIDPEPYRLAVEQAEADLGVAIAARDTRRRAVATEKSTATIAGEQTKRAQANVLGLAFPLRRTVTLRVAVSFVPTIEL
;
A
#
# COMPACT_ATOMS: atom_id res chain seq x y z
N MET A 1 -45.70 -102.48 54.80
CA MET A 1 -44.97 -102.08 53.58
C MET A 1 -45.41 -100.68 53.19
N ASN A 2 -44.43 -99.80 53.01
CA ASN A 2 -44.52 -98.39 52.63
C ASN A 2 -44.86 -98.24 51.14
N VAL A 3 -45.78 -97.35 50.76
CA VAL A 3 -45.71 -96.60 49.48
C VAL A 3 -46.36 -95.22 49.61
N LYS A 4 -45.54 -94.25 50.00
CA LYS A 4 -45.32 -92.93 49.36
C LYS A 4 -46.46 -92.40 48.46
N SER A 5 -47.19 -91.38 48.96
CA SER A 5 -48.05 -90.48 48.18
C SER A 5 -47.60 -89.04 48.46
N ALA A 6 -46.90 -88.41 47.52
CA ALA A 6 -47.39 -87.35 46.63
C ALA A 6 -47.48 -85.96 47.29
N GLY A 7 -46.37 -85.22 47.22
CA GLY A 7 -46.34 -83.78 47.46
C GLY A 7 -45.65 -83.09 46.29
N LYS A 8 -46.37 -82.81 45.20
CA LYS A 8 -45.92 -81.85 44.19
C LYS A 8 -45.94 -80.48 44.86
N HIS A 9 -44.78 -79.95 45.23
CA HIS A 9 -44.66 -78.60 45.76
C HIS A 9 -45.02 -77.57 44.68
N HIS A 10 -46.31 -77.27 44.55
CA HIS A 10 -46.81 -76.11 43.82
C HIS A 10 -46.68 -74.90 44.75
N ARG A 11 -45.46 -74.34 44.86
CA ARG A 11 -45.22 -73.04 45.51
C ARG A 11 -45.11 -71.97 44.45
N ALA A 12 -46.29 -71.62 43.98
CA ALA A 12 -46.84 -70.29 43.74
C ALA A 12 -45.96 -69.19 43.08
N PRO A 13 -46.56 -68.40 42.17
CA PRO A 13 -45.98 -67.54 41.13
C PRO A 13 -45.17 -66.32 41.61
N LEU A 14 -44.79 -66.27 42.88
CA LEU A 14 -44.19 -65.10 43.51
C LEU A 14 -42.85 -64.71 42.86
N GLY A 15 -42.01 -65.69 42.51
CA GLY A 15 -40.75 -65.42 41.81
C GLY A 15 -40.94 -64.80 40.41
N LYS A 16 -41.99 -65.22 39.68
CA LYS A 16 -42.33 -64.64 38.37
C LYS A 16 -42.91 -63.23 38.50
N ILE A 17 -43.68 -62.97 39.57
CA ILE A 17 -44.21 -61.63 39.87
C ILE A 17 -43.07 -60.67 40.20
N ILE A 18 -42.08 -61.11 40.99
CA ILE A 18 -40.89 -60.30 41.32
C ILE A 18 -40.07 -60.01 40.07
N SER A 19 -39.82 -61.00 39.20
CA SER A 19 -39.07 -60.76 37.96
C SER A 19 -39.82 -59.80 37.03
N LEU A 20 -41.14 -59.93 36.91
CA LEU A 20 -41.97 -59.04 36.09
C LEU A 20 -41.96 -57.61 36.65
N ALA A 21 -41.99 -57.45 37.98
CA ALA A 21 -41.92 -56.15 38.63
C ALA A 21 -40.56 -55.47 38.39
N ILE A 22 -39.45 -56.20 38.49
CA ILE A 22 -38.11 -55.66 38.21
C ILE A 22 -38.01 -55.19 36.76
N ILE A 23 -38.51 -56.00 35.81
CA ILE A 23 -38.52 -55.62 34.39
C ILE A 23 -39.38 -54.39 34.17
N ALA A 24 -40.58 -54.32 34.76
CA ALA A 24 -41.47 -53.18 34.63
C ALA A 24 -40.84 -51.89 35.18
N VAL A 25 -40.15 -51.97 36.33
CA VAL A 25 -39.42 -50.82 36.91
C VAL A 25 -38.26 -50.39 36.01
N GLY A 26 -37.49 -51.34 35.45
CA GLY A 26 -36.40 -51.02 34.52
C GLY A 26 -36.89 -50.34 33.25
N VAL A 27 -38.00 -50.82 32.67
CA VAL A 27 -38.64 -50.20 31.51
C VAL A 27 -39.17 -48.81 31.86
N ALA A 28 -39.85 -48.65 33.01
CA ALA A 28 -40.34 -47.35 33.44
C ALA A 28 -39.20 -46.34 33.68
N ALA A 29 -38.09 -46.77 34.28
CA ALA A 29 -36.90 -45.94 34.49
C ALA A 29 -36.24 -45.54 33.16
N GLY A 30 -36.13 -46.46 32.20
CA GLY A 30 -35.60 -46.18 30.87
C GLY A 30 -36.48 -45.18 30.10
N LEU A 31 -37.80 -45.37 30.11
CA LEU A 31 -38.75 -44.44 29.49
C LEU A 31 -38.73 -43.06 30.18
N TYR A 32 -38.59 -43.02 31.50
CA TYR A 32 -38.48 -41.76 32.25
C TYR A 32 -37.19 -41.01 31.93
N ALA A 33 -36.06 -41.73 31.79
CA ALA A 33 -34.78 -41.15 31.41
C ALA A 33 -34.82 -40.60 29.97
N GLU A 34 -35.38 -41.35 29.02
CA GLU A 34 -35.60 -40.88 27.64
C GLU A 34 -36.53 -39.67 27.57
N HIS A 35 -37.59 -39.64 28.39
CA HIS A 35 -38.51 -38.51 28.46
C HIS A 35 -37.82 -37.25 29.00
N ILE A 36 -37.04 -37.37 30.08
CA ILE A 36 -36.27 -36.26 30.64
C ILE A 36 -35.20 -35.75 29.66
N SER A 37 -34.51 -36.67 28.98
CA SER A 37 -33.49 -36.36 27.97
C SER A 37 -34.12 -35.64 26.76
N SER A 38 -35.31 -36.07 26.34
CA SER A 38 -36.03 -35.47 25.23
C SER A 38 -36.60 -34.07 25.54
N ILE A 39 -36.92 -33.78 26.80
CA ILE A 39 -37.51 -32.49 27.22
C ILE A 39 -36.43 -31.44 27.49
N HIS A 40 -35.21 -31.85 27.82
CA HIS A 40 -34.07 -30.95 28.06
C HIS A 40 -32.95 -31.23 27.06
N PRO A 41 -33.10 -30.86 25.77
CA PRO A 41 -31.96 -30.81 24.88
C PRO A 41 -30.97 -29.80 25.45
N SER A 42 -29.88 -30.30 26.04
CA SER A 42 -28.75 -29.49 26.47
C SER A 42 -28.08 -28.95 25.21
N SER A 43 -28.43 -27.73 24.85
CA SER A 43 -27.72 -26.98 23.81
C SER A 43 -26.38 -26.55 24.38
N ASP A 44 -25.34 -27.34 24.13
CA ASP A 44 -23.97 -27.06 24.57
C ASP A 44 -23.19 -26.21 23.55
N ASP A 45 -23.74 -26.01 22.34
CA ASP A 45 -23.07 -25.29 21.26
C ASP A 45 -23.61 -23.86 21.12
N ALA A 46 -23.13 -22.97 21.99
CA ALA A 46 -23.16 -21.53 21.75
C ALA A 46 -21.79 -21.08 21.25
N THR A 47 -21.52 -21.27 19.95
CA THR A 47 -20.34 -20.66 19.31
C THR A 47 -20.60 -19.17 19.14
N ILE A 48 -19.98 -18.35 19.98
CA ILE A 48 -19.92 -16.91 19.77
C ILE A 48 -18.89 -16.67 18.67
N ASP A 49 -19.35 -16.42 17.45
CA ASP A 49 -18.48 -16.00 16.35
C ASP A 49 -18.21 -14.50 16.52
N ALA A 50 -16.99 -14.16 16.95
CA ALA A 50 -16.55 -12.77 17.10
C ALA A 50 -15.58 -12.44 15.97
N ASP A 51 -15.98 -11.51 15.10
CA ASP A 51 -15.08 -10.97 14.08
C ASP A 51 -13.95 -10.18 14.74
N VAL A 52 -12.79 -10.82 14.90
CA VAL A 52 -11.58 -10.19 15.44
C VAL A 52 -10.89 -9.41 14.32
N VAL A 53 -11.08 -8.10 14.29
CA VAL A 53 -10.33 -7.21 13.40
C VAL A 53 -9.04 -6.77 14.10
N HIS A 54 -7.90 -7.13 13.51
CA HIS A 54 -6.60 -6.67 13.97
C HIS A 54 -6.38 -5.23 13.50
N VAL A 55 -6.29 -4.28 14.44
CA VAL A 55 -6.01 -2.88 14.14
C VAL A 55 -4.51 -2.64 14.31
N ALA A 56 -3.81 -2.40 13.21
CA ALA A 56 -2.41 -2.02 13.20
C ALA A 56 -2.23 -0.63 12.57
N SER A 57 -1.28 0.14 13.09
CA SER A 57 -0.87 1.40 12.45
C SER A 57 -0.18 1.11 11.12
N PRO A 58 -0.52 1.82 10.02
CA PRO A 58 0.24 1.74 8.77
C PRO A 58 1.64 2.38 8.89
N VAL A 59 1.87 3.20 9.93
CA VAL A 59 3.17 3.84 10.20
C VAL A 59 3.79 3.22 11.44
N GLY A 60 5.04 2.75 11.32
CA GLY A 60 5.80 2.18 12.43
C GLY A 60 6.38 3.28 13.32
N GLY A 61 6.26 3.18 14.63
CA GLY A 61 6.84 4.22 15.49
C GLY A 61 6.63 3.92 16.96
N LYS A 62 7.32 4.70 17.80
CA LYS A 62 7.17 4.59 19.25
C LYS A 62 5.77 5.05 19.65
N ILE A 63 5.04 4.20 20.36
CA ILE A 63 3.75 4.56 20.95
C ILE A 63 4.02 5.44 22.17
N ILE A 64 3.43 6.63 22.20
CA ILE A 64 3.55 7.59 23.31
C ILE A 64 2.36 7.50 24.27
N GLU A 65 1.21 7.05 23.79
CA GLU A 65 -0.01 6.95 24.59
C GLU A 65 -0.89 5.82 24.07
N ILE A 66 -1.43 5.01 24.98
CA ILE A 66 -2.47 4.02 24.70
C ILE A 66 -3.73 4.51 25.42
N LEU A 67 -4.77 4.79 24.66
CA LEU A 67 -5.98 5.46 25.13
C LEU A 67 -7.15 4.49 25.40
N VAL A 68 -6.91 3.18 25.23
CA VAL A 68 -7.91 2.13 25.35
C VAL A 68 -7.53 1.15 26.46
N THR A 69 -8.52 0.74 27.24
CA THR A 69 -8.40 -0.32 28.26
C THR A 69 -8.95 -1.63 27.74
N GLU A 70 -8.56 -2.74 28.35
CA GLU A 70 -9.05 -4.07 28.00
C GLU A 70 -10.58 -4.13 28.09
N ASN A 71 -11.23 -4.77 27.10
CA ASN A 71 -12.69 -4.89 26.96
C ASN A 71 -13.45 -3.55 26.82
N ALA A 72 -12.78 -2.45 26.51
CA ALA A 72 -13.44 -1.17 26.23
C ALA A 72 -14.23 -1.22 24.91
N LYS A 73 -15.45 -0.68 24.94
CA LYS A 73 -16.28 -0.50 23.75
C LYS A 73 -15.73 0.66 22.92
N VAL A 74 -15.12 0.36 21.78
CA VAL A 74 -14.59 1.35 20.83
C VAL A 74 -15.49 1.48 19.60
N SER A 75 -15.64 2.70 19.10
CA SER A 75 -16.37 3.03 17.89
C SER A 75 -15.42 3.36 16.74
N LYS A 76 -15.93 3.30 15.51
CA LYS A 76 -15.15 3.67 14.33
C LYS A 76 -14.71 5.13 14.42
N GLY A 77 -13.40 5.36 14.36
CA GLY A 77 -12.80 6.70 14.42
C GLY A 77 -12.20 7.06 15.78
N ASP A 78 -12.36 6.20 16.79
CA ASP A 78 -11.77 6.42 18.11
C ASP A 78 -10.24 6.30 18.05
N LEU A 79 -9.57 7.20 18.77
CA LEU A 79 -8.12 7.20 18.88
C LEU A 79 -7.69 6.12 19.88
N LEU A 80 -7.10 5.03 19.39
CA LEU A 80 -6.69 3.90 20.23
C LEU A 80 -5.29 4.05 20.81
N PHE A 81 -4.37 4.61 20.01
CA PHE A 81 -2.99 4.85 20.40
C PHE A 81 -2.44 6.06 19.63
N ARG A 82 -1.48 6.76 20.22
CA ARG A 82 -0.77 7.87 19.60
C ARG A 82 0.69 7.48 19.38
N ILE A 83 1.18 7.72 18.18
CA ILE A 83 2.58 7.48 17.80
C ILE A 83 3.34 8.81 17.89
N ASP A 84 4.60 8.75 18.32
CA ASP A 84 5.50 9.90 18.37
C ASP A 84 5.65 10.56 16.98
N PRO A 85 5.22 11.82 16.81
CA PRO A 85 5.31 12.50 15.52
C PRO A 85 6.71 13.11 15.27
N GLU A 86 7.59 13.19 16.27
CA GLU A 86 8.85 13.93 16.16
C GLU A 86 9.75 13.42 15.03
N PRO A 87 10.04 12.11 14.89
CA PRO A 87 10.93 11.62 13.84
C PRO A 87 10.39 11.87 12.44
N TYR A 88 9.07 11.80 12.29
CA TYR A 88 8.37 12.07 11.04
C TYR A 88 8.42 13.54 10.67
N ARG A 89 8.21 14.43 11.66
CA ARG A 89 8.31 15.88 11.45
C ARG A 89 9.71 16.27 11.00
N LEU A 90 10.74 15.73 11.64
CA LEU A 90 12.12 15.98 11.27
C LEU A 90 12.46 15.45 9.87
N ALA A 91 11.95 14.26 9.51
CA ALA A 91 12.14 13.71 8.17
C ALA A 91 11.48 14.58 7.08
N VAL A 92 10.29 15.12 7.36
CA VAL A 92 9.62 16.08 6.46
C VAL A 92 10.42 17.37 6.34
N GLU A 93 10.85 17.95 7.45
CA GLU A 93 11.65 19.17 7.48
C GLU A 93 12.98 19.01 6.69
N GLN A 94 13.63 17.87 6.84
CA GLN A 94 14.83 17.53 6.06
C GLN A 94 14.53 17.42 4.57
N ALA A 95 13.45 16.75 4.18
CA ALA A 95 13.06 16.61 2.78
C ALA A 95 12.68 17.97 2.14
N GLU A 96 12.04 18.85 2.91
CA GLU A 96 11.73 20.21 2.48
C GLU A 96 13.00 21.05 2.29
N ALA A 97 13.98 20.92 3.19
CA ALA A 97 15.28 21.56 3.05
C ALA A 97 16.03 21.07 1.80
N ASP A 98 16.06 19.76 1.58
CA ASP A 98 16.70 19.14 0.41
C ASP A 98 16.03 19.59 -0.90
N LEU A 99 14.70 19.72 -0.89
CA LEU A 99 13.95 20.29 -2.00
C LEU A 99 14.36 21.75 -2.26
N GLY A 100 14.47 22.56 -1.21
CA GLY A 100 14.92 23.95 -1.29
C GLY A 100 16.33 24.09 -1.89
N VAL A 101 17.24 23.17 -1.56
CA VAL A 101 18.59 23.11 -2.17
C VAL A 101 18.51 22.73 -3.65
N ALA A 102 17.70 21.74 -4.01
CA ALA A 102 17.54 21.27 -5.39
C ALA A 102 16.94 22.36 -6.31
N ILE A 103 15.80 22.92 -5.89
CA ILE A 103 15.52 24.36 -5.83
C ILE A 103 16.55 25.32 -6.47
N ALA A 104 17.33 25.89 -5.55
CA ALA A 104 18.36 26.88 -5.81
C ALA A 104 19.42 26.40 -6.80
N ALA A 105 19.81 25.12 -6.75
CA ALA A 105 20.77 24.54 -7.68
C ALA A 105 20.25 24.57 -9.12
N ARG A 106 18.99 24.19 -9.33
CA ARG A 106 18.33 24.21 -10.62
C ARG A 106 18.19 25.63 -11.17
N ASP A 107 17.86 26.60 -10.34
CA ASP A 107 17.77 27.99 -10.77
C ASP A 107 19.14 28.62 -11.08
N THR A 108 20.18 28.22 -10.36
CA THR A 108 21.56 28.61 -10.67
C THR A 108 21.99 28.04 -12.02
N ARG A 109 21.71 26.76 -12.31
CA ARG A 109 21.97 26.15 -13.62
C ARG A 109 21.19 26.84 -14.74
N ARG A 110 19.93 27.20 -14.50
CA ARG A 110 19.13 27.95 -15.48
C ARG A 110 19.76 29.30 -15.83
N ARG A 111 20.25 30.03 -14.82
CA ARG A 111 20.97 31.30 -15.05
C ARG A 111 22.25 31.08 -15.86
N ALA A 112 23.02 30.04 -15.55
CA ALA A 112 24.22 29.71 -16.32
C ALA A 112 23.91 29.43 -17.81
N VAL A 113 22.90 28.60 -18.09
CA VAL A 113 22.44 28.31 -19.45
C VAL A 113 21.96 29.57 -20.18
N ALA A 114 21.27 30.48 -19.50
CA ALA A 114 20.83 31.74 -20.09
C ALA A 114 22.02 32.63 -20.50
N THR A 115 23.05 32.71 -19.66
CA THR A 115 24.29 33.43 -19.98
C THR A 115 25.00 32.79 -21.17
N GLU A 116 25.12 31.46 -21.19
CA GLU A 116 25.80 30.74 -22.27
C GLU A 116 25.05 30.85 -23.61
N LYS A 117 23.72 30.88 -23.59
CA LYS A 117 22.93 31.16 -24.79
C LYS A 117 23.19 32.57 -25.33
N SER A 118 23.38 33.54 -24.44
CA SER A 118 23.68 34.92 -24.82
C SER A 118 25.07 35.04 -25.45
N THR A 119 26.08 34.37 -24.89
CA THR A 119 27.44 34.34 -25.47
C THR A 119 27.46 33.60 -26.80
N ALA A 120 26.73 32.50 -26.95
CA ALA A 120 26.58 31.79 -28.22
C ALA A 120 25.94 32.67 -29.31
N THR A 121 24.95 33.50 -28.94
CA THR A 121 24.32 34.45 -29.87
C THR A 121 25.33 35.50 -30.34
N ILE A 122 26.11 36.08 -29.42
CA ILE A 122 27.16 37.05 -29.75
C ILE A 122 28.23 36.41 -30.67
N ALA A 123 28.69 35.19 -30.37
CA ALA A 123 29.64 34.48 -31.22
C ALA A 123 29.07 34.21 -32.62
N GLY A 124 27.78 33.85 -32.71
CA GLY A 124 27.05 33.71 -33.97
C GLY A 124 26.99 35.02 -34.77
N GLU A 125 26.80 36.15 -34.12
CA GLU A 125 26.86 37.46 -34.79
C GLU A 125 28.27 37.81 -35.27
N GLN A 126 29.30 37.56 -34.44
CA GLN A 126 30.69 37.80 -34.81
C GLN A 126 31.11 36.98 -36.03
N THR A 127 30.72 35.69 -36.07
CA THR A 127 30.99 34.84 -37.24
C THR A 127 30.28 35.33 -38.50
N LYS A 128 29.04 35.83 -38.40
CA LYS A 128 28.34 36.45 -39.53
C LYS A 128 29.05 37.72 -40.02
N ARG A 129 29.50 38.58 -39.10
CA ARG A 129 30.26 39.80 -39.42
C ARG A 129 31.60 39.46 -40.09
N ALA A 130 32.32 38.46 -39.57
CA ALA A 130 33.57 37.99 -40.14
C ALA A 130 33.37 37.46 -41.58
N GLN A 131 32.31 36.68 -41.81
CA GLN A 131 31.96 36.20 -43.15
C GLN A 131 31.63 37.35 -44.11
N ALA A 132 30.87 38.36 -43.66
CA ALA A 132 30.57 39.54 -44.46
C ALA A 132 31.83 40.32 -44.84
N ASN A 133 32.79 40.45 -43.91
CA ASN A 133 34.08 41.10 -44.19
C ASN A 133 34.88 40.32 -45.26
N VAL A 134 34.97 38.99 -45.14
CA VAL A 134 35.65 38.14 -46.15
C VAL A 134 35.02 38.29 -47.53
N LEU A 135 33.69 38.25 -47.63
CA LEU A 135 32.98 38.46 -48.90
C LEU A 135 33.25 39.86 -49.46
N GLY A 136 33.21 40.89 -48.61
CA GLY A 136 33.54 42.28 -48.96
C GLY A 136 34.92 42.41 -49.61
N LEU A 137 35.93 41.76 -49.03
CA LEU A 137 37.31 41.76 -49.52
C LEU A 137 37.52 40.91 -50.79
N ALA A 138 36.65 39.94 -51.06
CA ALA A 138 36.72 39.09 -52.26
C ALA A 138 36.18 39.78 -53.53
N PHE A 139 35.25 40.73 -53.40
CA PHE A 139 34.68 41.47 -54.55
C PHE A 139 35.69 42.26 -55.42
N PRO A 140 36.66 43.01 -54.89
CA PRO A 140 37.60 43.77 -55.71
C PRO A 140 38.49 42.88 -56.60
N LEU A 141 38.86 41.68 -56.14
CA LEU A 141 39.75 40.78 -56.89
C LEU A 141 39.14 40.32 -58.23
N ARG A 142 37.81 40.17 -58.30
CA ARG A 142 37.13 39.84 -59.57
C ARG A 142 37.03 41.03 -60.53
N ARG A 143 36.98 42.26 -60.01
CA ARG A 143 36.93 43.47 -60.85
C ARG A 143 38.29 43.81 -61.47
N THR A 144 39.39 43.55 -60.76
CA THR A 144 40.74 43.89 -61.26
C THR A 144 41.15 43.05 -62.48
N VAL A 145 40.58 41.85 -62.67
CA VAL A 145 40.92 40.96 -63.81
C VAL A 145 40.15 41.32 -65.10
N THR A 146 39.14 42.20 -65.04
CA THR A 146 38.33 42.58 -66.22
C THR A 146 38.59 44.01 -66.71
N LEU A 147 39.64 44.69 -66.26
CA LEU A 147 40.18 45.86 -66.96
C LEU A 147 40.97 45.40 -68.19
N ARG A 148 40.28 44.72 -69.12
CA ARG A 148 40.78 44.55 -70.49
C ARG A 148 40.29 45.77 -71.25
N VAL A 149 41.23 46.64 -71.60
CA VAL A 149 41.03 47.86 -72.39
C VAL A 149 39.99 47.60 -73.49
N ALA A 150 38.83 48.25 -73.37
CA ALA A 150 37.88 48.37 -74.46
C ALA A 150 38.30 49.57 -75.31
N VAL A 151 39.17 49.29 -76.30
CA VAL A 151 39.21 49.91 -77.63
C VAL A 151 39.50 51.43 -77.73
N SER A 152 40.69 51.71 -78.30
CA SER A 152 41.07 52.79 -79.23
C SER A 152 40.76 54.27 -78.94
N PHE A 153 41.41 54.90 -77.95
CA PHE A 153 41.96 56.26 -78.13
C PHE A 153 42.80 56.67 -76.91
N VAL A 154 44.07 57.00 -77.12
CA VAL A 154 44.87 57.81 -76.18
C VAL A 154 45.05 59.15 -76.88
N PRO A 155 44.48 60.27 -76.39
CA PRO A 155 44.70 61.55 -77.04
C PRO A 155 46.15 61.99 -76.78
N THR A 156 46.92 62.10 -77.86
CA THR A 156 48.21 62.79 -77.86
C THR A 156 47.93 64.29 -77.72
N ILE A 157 48.50 64.90 -76.69
CA ILE A 157 48.57 66.37 -76.55
C ILE A 157 49.72 66.84 -77.46
N GLU A 158 49.37 67.56 -78.53
CA GLU A 158 50.31 68.42 -79.25
C GLU A 158 50.63 69.63 -78.35
N LEU A 159 51.91 70.03 -78.38
CA LEU A 159 52.57 71.03 -77.51
C LEU A 159 51.87 72.40 -77.46
#